data_AF-A0A967T4G2-F1
#
_entry.id   AF-A0A967T4G2-F1
#
_cell.length_a   1.000
_cell.length_b   1.000
_cell.length_c   1.000
_cell.angle_alpha   90.00
_cell.angle_beta   90.00
_cell.angle_gamma   90.00
#
_symmetry.space_group_name_H-M   'P 1'
#
loop_
_entity.id
_entity.type
_entity.pdbx_description
1 polymer ?
#
loop_
_entity_poly.entity_id
_entity_poly.type
_entity_poly.pdbx_seq_one_letter_code
_entity_poly.pdbx_strand_id
1 'polypeptide(L)'
;LIIKGSGAFANLSDAQFYGLSTILIGVLTMVYTYIGGIRSVIWMDVIQMTIYMSGAILAGVLILNNLPEGFSSVIGWAEQENKLVWFYSGTDLALREFITQPYTFFIALIGGAIFSLASHGTDQLIVQRVLTCRNKLESQKAISVSGIAVFLQFFVFLLLGVMLYAYYGGVNYQELGLTRADGIFPKFIVEEMPVGVSGLIVAALFAAAMSTLS
;
A
#
# COMPACT_ATOMS: atom_id res chain seq x y z
N LEU A 1 -2.01 17.68 -2.85
CA LEU A 1 -1.17 17.99 -4.03
C LEU A 1 -1.99 18.07 -5.32
N ILE A 2 -2.68 17.00 -5.74
CA ILE A 2 -3.46 16.99 -6.99
C ILE A 2 -4.62 18.02 -7.00
N ILE A 3 -5.37 18.14 -5.89
CA ILE A 3 -6.51 19.07 -5.79
C ILE A 3 -6.07 20.54 -5.62
N LYS A 4 -4.89 20.81 -5.03
CA LYS A 4 -4.39 22.19 -4.89
C LYS A 4 -3.95 22.77 -6.24
N GLY A 5 -3.56 21.92 -7.19
CA GLY A 5 -3.18 22.29 -8.56
C GLY A 5 -4.36 22.66 -9.47
N SER A 6 -5.61 22.44 -9.06
CA SER A 6 -6.79 22.77 -9.88
C SER A 6 -7.17 24.25 -9.90
N GLY A 7 -6.41 25.11 -9.19
CA GLY A 7 -6.68 26.55 -9.06
C GLY A 7 -7.83 26.88 -8.09
N ALA A 8 -8.75 25.96 -7.84
CA ALA A 8 -9.91 26.15 -6.95
C ALA A 8 -9.54 26.45 -5.48
N PHE A 9 -8.34 26.03 -5.05
CA PHE A 9 -7.85 26.19 -3.67
C PHE A 9 -6.52 26.94 -3.60
N ALA A 10 -6.14 27.66 -4.66
CA ALA A 10 -4.85 28.36 -4.77
C ALA A 10 -4.65 29.41 -3.65
N ASN A 11 -5.74 29.97 -3.13
CA ASN A 11 -5.71 31.02 -2.10
C ASN A 11 -5.66 30.48 -0.66
N LEU A 12 -5.73 29.17 -0.44
CA LEU A 12 -5.68 28.58 0.90
C LEU A 12 -4.24 28.30 1.31
N SER A 13 -3.91 28.62 2.57
CA SER A 13 -2.67 28.15 3.17
C SER A 13 -2.69 26.62 3.30
N ASP A 14 -1.51 25.98 3.38
CA ASP A 14 -1.44 24.51 3.51
C ASP A 14 -2.22 24.00 4.73
N ALA A 15 -2.12 24.71 5.86
CA ALA A 15 -2.87 24.37 7.07
C ALA A 15 -4.38 24.45 6.86
N GLN A 16 -4.87 25.48 6.16
CA GLN A 16 -6.30 25.62 5.85
C GLN A 16 -6.77 24.53 4.88
N PHE A 17 -5.98 24.23 3.85
CA PHE A 17 -6.30 23.20 2.88
C PHE A 17 -6.37 21.81 3.54
N TYR A 18 -5.39 21.45 4.36
CA TYR A 18 -5.40 20.19 5.11
C TYR A 18 -6.55 20.13 6.11
N GLY A 19 -6.79 21.22 6.87
CA GLY A 19 -7.90 21.28 7.83
C GLY A 19 -9.26 21.09 7.16
N LEU A 20 -9.53 21.80 6.06
CA LEU A 20 -10.76 21.67 5.29
C LEU A 20 -10.92 20.26 4.71
N SER A 21 -9.85 19.69 4.15
CA SER A 21 -9.85 18.33 3.60
C SER A 21 -10.18 17.29 4.67
N THR A 22 -9.55 17.38 5.85
CA THR A 22 -9.79 16.47 6.97
C THR A 22 -11.22 16.57 7.49
N ILE A 23 -11.75 17.78 7.65
CA ILE A 23 -13.14 17.98 8.09
C ILE A 23 -14.12 17.41 7.07
N LEU A 24 -13.92 17.72 5.78
CA LEU A 24 -14.81 17.26 4.72
C LEU A 24 -14.81 15.73 4.62
N ILE A 25 -13.63 15.12 4.63
CA ILE A 25 -13.46 13.66 4.68
C ILE A 25 -14.15 13.08 5.92
N GLY A 26 -13.86 13.62 7.12
CA GLY A 26 -14.42 13.12 8.37
C GLY A 26 -15.94 13.18 8.41
N VAL A 27 -16.54 14.27 7.92
CA VAL A 27 -18.01 14.42 7.85
C VAL A 27 -18.61 13.43 6.86
N LEU A 28 -18.04 13.30 5.65
CA LEU A 28 -18.53 12.32 4.67
C LEU A 28 -18.43 10.89 5.22
N THR A 29 -17.31 10.57 5.86
CA THR A 29 -17.06 9.29 6.52
C THR A 29 -18.06 9.00 7.62
N MET A 30 -18.35 9.99 8.48
CA MET A 30 -19.35 9.87 9.52
C MET A 30 -20.74 9.61 8.93
N VAL A 31 -21.14 10.36 7.91
CA VAL A 31 -22.48 10.23 7.30
C VAL A 31 -22.69 8.85 6.69
N TYR A 32 -21.78 8.36 5.86
CA TYR A 32 -21.99 7.05 5.23
C TYR A 32 -21.86 5.90 6.23
N THR A 33 -20.97 6.01 7.22
CA THR A 33 -20.81 5.00 8.28
C THR A 33 -22.04 4.95 9.17
N TYR A 34 -22.60 6.11 9.52
CA TYR A 34 -23.82 6.20 10.32
C TYR A 34 -25.04 5.58 9.60
N ILE A 35 -25.21 5.86 8.31
CA ILE A 35 -26.35 5.36 7.53
C ILE A 35 -26.18 3.87 7.18
N GLY A 36 -24.98 3.47 6.78
CA GLY A 36 -24.71 2.14 6.22
C GLY A 36 -24.29 1.08 7.24
N GLY A 37 -23.74 1.50 8.38
CA GLY A 37 -23.13 0.62 9.37
C GLY A 37 -21.93 -0.16 8.84
N ILE A 38 -21.49 -1.15 9.62
CA ILE A 38 -20.28 -1.95 9.35
C ILE A 38 -20.33 -2.68 8.00
N ARG A 39 -21.53 -3.06 7.52
CA ARG A 39 -21.70 -3.73 6.23
C ARG A 39 -21.26 -2.83 5.07
N SER A 40 -21.65 -1.56 5.09
CA SER A 40 -21.26 -0.60 4.05
C SER A 40 -19.76 -0.30 4.09
N VAL A 41 -19.18 -0.19 5.29
CA VAL A 41 -17.73 -0.01 5.46
C VAL A 41 -16.96 -1.17 4.81
N ILE A 42 -17.35 -2.42 5.10
CA ILE A 42 -16.69 -3.61 4.51
C ILE A 42 -16.81 -3.62 2.98
N TRP A 43 -17.95 -3.24 2.40
CA TRP A 43 -18.10 -3.18 0.95
C TRP A 43 -17.23 -2.09 0.30
N MET A 44 -17.09 -0.94 0.96
CA MET A 44 -16.18 0.12 0.49
C MET A 44 -14.73 -0.37 0.47
N ASP A 45 -14.30 -1.11 1.48
CA ASP A 45 -12.95 -1.70 1.53
C ASP A 45 -12.71 -2.68 0.39
N VAL A 46 -13.70 -3.52 0.05
CA VAL A 46 -13.59 -4.46 -1.07
C VAL A 46 -13.45 -3.71 -2.40
N ILE A 47 -14.21 -2.64 -2.59
CA ILE A 47 -14.11 -1.79 -3.79
C ILE A 47 -12.73 -1.13 -3.86
N GLN A 48 -12.26 -0.54 -2.75
CA GLN A 48 -10.95 0.09 -2.68
C GLN A 48 -9.82 -0.90 -2.94
N MET A 49 -9.88 -2.09 -2.32
CA MET A 49 -8.95 -3.19 -2.55
C MET A 49 -8.89 -3.59 -4.01
N THR A 50 -10.06 -3.74 -4.63
CA THR A 50 -10.15 -4.10 -6.05
C THR A 50 -9.52 -3.02 -6.93
N ILE A 51 -9.79 -1.74 -6.66
CA ILE A 51 -9.27 -0.63 -7.45
C ILE A 51 -7.75 -0.51 -7.30
N TYR A 52 -7.20 -0.49 -6.09
CA TYR A 52 -5.74 -0.33 -5.96
C TYR A 52 -4.98 -1.58 -6.41
N MET A 53 -5.51 -2.79 -6.22
CA MET A 53 -4.88 -4.02 -6.71
C MET A 53 -4.87 -4.09 -8.22
N SER A 54 -5.99 -3.79 -8.88
CA SER A 54 -6.05 -3.72 -10.34
C SER A 54 -5.16 -2.60 -10.89
N GLY A 55 -5.10 -1.46 -10.19
CA GLY A 55 -4.18 -0.37 -10.51
C GLY A 55 -2.71 -0.77 -10.43
N ALA A 56 -2.31 -1.50 -9.39
CA ALA A 56 -0.95 -2.02 -9.25
C ALA A 56 -0.59 -3.03 -10.35
N ILE A 57 -1.51 -3.94 -10.70
CA ILE A 57 -1.32 -4.89 -11.80
C ILE A 57 -1.18 -4.15 -13.14
N LEU A 58 -2.06 -3.20 -13.42
CA LEU A 58 -2.00 -2.40 -14.64
C LEU A 58 -0.70 -1.59 -14.73
N ALA A 59 -0.26 -0.98 -13.62
CA ALA A 59 1.02 -0.29 -13.57
C ALA A 59 2.18 -1.24 -13.92
N GLY A 60 2.20 -2.45 -13.35
CA GLY A 60 3.17 -3.49 -13.70
C GLY A 60 3.15 -3.83 -15.20
N VAL A 61 1.97 -4.01 -15.79
CA VAL A 61 1.84 -4.27 -17.24
C VAL A 61 2.37 -3.11 -18.08
N LEU A 62 2.06 -1.86 -17.72
CA LEU A 62 2.55 -0.67 -18.43
C LEU A 62 4.07 -0.56 -18.35
N ILE A 63 4.65 -0.79 -17.16
CA ILE A 63 6.11 -0.78 -16.99
C ILE A 63 6.77 -1.84 -17.88
N LEU A 64 6.24 -3.06 -17.89
CA LEU A 64 6.81 -4.14 -18.72
C LEU A 64 6.71 -3.87 -20.22
N ASN A 65 5.65 -3.18 -20.67
CA ASN A 65 5.51 -2.79 -22.07
C ASN A 65 6.47 -1.66 -22.49
N ASN A 66 6.87 -0.81 -21.54
CA ASN A 66 7.79 0.30 -21.79
C ASN A 66 9.27 -0.09 -21.63
N LEU A 67 9.56 -1.25 -21.01
CA LEU A 67 10.92 -1.77 -20.89
C LEU A 67 11.32 -2.55 -22.15
N PRO A 68 12.53 -2.33 -22.72
CA PRO A 68 12.93 -2.90 -24.00
C PRO A 68 12.97 -4.44 -24.01
N GLU A 69 13.26 -5.09 -22.88
CA GLU A 69 13.20 -6.56 -22.74
C GLU A 69 12.14 -7.02 -21.72
N GLY A 70 11.19 -6.15 -21.38
CA GLY A 70 10.15 -6.42 -20.41
C GLY A 70 10.69 -6.93 -19.08
N PHE A 71 10.28 -8.15 -18.70
CA PHE A 71 10.62 -8.74 -17.40
C PHE A 71 12.11 -9.11 -17.27
N SER A 72 12.79 -9.39 -18.38
CA SER A 72 14.24 -9.69 -18.38
C SER A 72 15.04 -8.50 -17.87
N SER A 73 14.72 -7.30 -18.34
CA SER A 73 15.32 -6.06 -17.85
C SER A 73 15.12 -5.89 -16.34
N VAL A 74 13.93 -6.20 -15.83
CA VAL A 74 13.62 -6.08 -14.40
C VAL A 74 14.52 -6.98 -13.55
N ILE A 75 14.70 -8.24 -13.96
CA ILE A 75 15.60 -9.17 -13.26
C ILE A 75 17.04 -8.68 -13.33
N GLY A 76 17.52 -8.26 -14.51
CA GLY A 76 18.90 -7.80 -14.69
C GLY A 76 19.26 -6.62 -13.77
N TRP A 77 18.39 -5.61 -13.71
CA TRP A 77 18.55 -4.48 -12.78
C TRP A 77 18.48 -4.91 -11.31
N ALA A 78 17.59 -5.83 -10.98
CA ALA A 78 17.40 -6.29 -9.61
C ALA A 78 18.57 -7.15 -9.11
N GLU A 79 19.15 -7.99 -9.97
CA GLU A 79 20.31 -8.83 -9.66
C GLU A 79 21.57 -8.00 -9.47
N GLN A 80 21.80 -7.01 -10.35
CA GLN A 80 22.96 -6.10 -10.25
C GLN A 80 23.04 -5.43 -8.87
N GLU A 81 21.89 -5.08 -8.29
CA GLU A 81 21.78 -4.36 -7.02
C GLU A 81 21.39 -5.28 -5.84
N ASN A 82 21.48 -6.60 -6.00
CA ASN A 82 21.13 -7.59 -4.98
C ASN A 82 19.73 -7.38 -4.34
N LYS A 83 18.75 -6.94 -5.13
CA LYS A 83 17.38 -6.67 -4.67
C LYS A 83 16.50 -7.91 -4.59
N LEU A 84 16.96 -9.05 -5.10
CA LEU A 84 16.23 -10.33 -5.11
C LEU A 84 16.59 -11.26 -3.94
N VAL A 85 17.17 -10.71 -2.86
CA VAL A 85 17.51 -11.49 -1.67
C VAL A 85 16.25 -11.78 -0.85
N TRP A 86 15.79 -13.03 -0.88
CA TRP A 86 14.60 -13.49 -0.16
C TRP A 86 14.84 -13.76 1.33
N PHE A 87 16.04 -14.24 1.68
CA PHE A 87 16.39 -14.65 3.03
C PHE A 87 17.72 -14.04 3.42
N TYR A 88 17.70 -13.05 4.32
CA TYR A 88 18.90 -12.51 4.94
C TYR A 88 19.12 -13.17 6.31
N SER A 89 20.18 -13.95 6.45
CA SER A 89 20.47 -14.68 7.69
C SER A 89 21.04 -13.78 8.79
N GLY A 90 21.77 -12.72 8.44
CA GLY A 90 22.45 -11.83 9.39
C GLY A 90 23.56 -12.51 10.20
N THR A 91 24.10 -13.64 9.73
CA THR A 91 25.17 -14.41 10.41
C THR A 91 26.50 -13.67 10.50
N ASP A 92 26.63 -12.60 9.72
CA ASP A 92 27.73 -11.65 9.69
C ASP A 92 27.66 -10.59 10.80
N LEU A 93 26.51 -10.45 11.48
CA LEU A 93 26.28 -9.40 12.47
C LEU A 93 26.71 -9.82 13.88
N ALA A 94 27.18 -8.86 14.67
CA ALA A 94 27.34 -9.06 16.11
C ALA A 94 25.96 -9.30 16.77
N LEU A 95 25.93 -10.03 17.89
CA LEU A 95 24.66 -10.42 18.55
C LEU A 95 23.73 -9.24 18.87
N ARG A 96 24.29 -8.09 19.26
CA ARG A 96 23.51 -6.86 19.49
C ARG A 96 22.86 -6.34 18.21
N GLU A 97 23.61 -6.29 17.11
CA GLU A 97 23.14 -5.81 15.82
C GLU A 97 22.12 -6.75 15.21
N PHE A 98 22.36 -8.06 15.33
CA PHE A 98 21.43 -9.12 14.92
C PHE A 98 20.04 -8.93 15.52
N ILE A 99 19.95 -8.73 16.85
CA ILE A 99 18.68 -8.55 17.56
C ILE A 99 17.98 -7.24 17.14
N THR A 100 18.74 -6.18 16.82
CA THR A 100 18.17 -4.90 16.41
C THR A 100 17.87 -4.78 14.91
N GLN A 101 18.26 -5.78 14.11
CA GLN A 101 18.11 -5.73 12.66
C GLN A 101 16.78 -6.40 12.22
N PRO A 102 15.70 -5.62 11.97
CA PRO A 102 14.38 -6.15 11.64
C PRO A 102 14.33 -7.00 10.35
N TYR A 103 15.30 -6.85 9.44
CA TYR A 103 15.30 -7.55 8.16
C TYR A 103 15.94 -8.94 8.19
N THR A 104 16.59 -9.34 9.29
CA THR A 104 17.08 -10.72 9.40
C THR A 104 15.90 -11.67 9.48
N PHE A 105 15.98 -12.81 8.78
CA PHE A 105 14.84 -13.71 8.60
C PHE A 105 14.20 -14.14 9.93
N PHE A 106 15.01 -14.50 10.93
CA PHE A 106 14.50 -14.95 12.22
C PHE A 106 13.84 -13.82 13.02
N ILE A 107 14.42 -12.62 13.02
CA ILE A 107 13.82 -11.46 13.71
C ILE A 107 12.54 -11.02 12.99
N ALA A 108 12.55 -10.99 11.65
CA ALA A 108 11.38 -10.69 10.84
C ALA A 108 10.26 -11.72 11.06
N LEU A 109 10.58 -13.01 11.18
CA LEU A 109 9.60 -14.07 11.41
C LEU A 109 8.95 -13.93 12.79
N ILE A 110 9.74 -13.79 13.85
CA ILE A 110 9.24 -13.67 15.22
C ILE A 110 8.50 -12.33 15.39
N GLY A 111 9.11 -11.23 14.95
CA GLY A 111 8.51 -9.89 15.01
C GLY A 111 7.22 -9.82 14.18
N GLY A 112 7.21 -10.40 12.99
CA GLY A 112 6.04 -10.52 12.12
C GLY A 112 4.93 -11.37 12.74
N ALA A 113 5.25 -12.47 13.43
CA ALA A 113 4.28 -13.28 14.15
C ALA A 113 3.63 -12.49 15.31
N ILE A 114 4.44 -11.79 16.12
CA ILE A 114 3.94 -10.93 17.20
C ILE A 114 3.09 -9.79 16.64
N PHE A 115 3.55 -9.13 15.58
CA PHE A 115 2.81 -8.06 14.91
C PHE A 115 1.48 -8.56 14.33
N SER A 116 1.47 -9.75 13.74
CA SER A 116 0.25 -10.39 13.23
C SER A 116 -0.73 -10.72 14.36
N LEU A 117 -0.24 -11.22 15.49
CA LEU A 117 -1.06 -11.48 16.68
C LEU A 117 -1.66 -10.18 17.24
N ALA A 118 -0.89 -9.11 17.33
CA ALA A 118 -1.38 -7.81 17.78
C ALA A 118 -2.45 -7.25 16.82
N SER A 119 -2.12 -7.16 15.53
CA SER A 119 -3.03 -6.60 14.52
C SER A 119 -4.30 -7.42 14.32
N HIS A 120 -4.26 -8.75 14.35
CA HIS A 120 -5.44 -9.57 14.08
C HIS A 120 -6.18 -10.03 15.35
N GLY A 121 -5.47 -10.07 16.49
CA GLY A 121 -6.02 -10.55 17.76
C GLY A 121 -6.49 -9.45 18.72
N THR A 122 -5.96 -8.22 18.57
CA THR A 122 -6.24 -7.12 19.53
C THR A 122 -6.69 -5.82 18.89
N ASP A 123 -6.46 -5.62 17.58
CA ASP A 123 -6.96 -4.45 16.88
C ASP A 123 -8.49 -4.47 16.83
N GLN A 124 -9.10 -3.40 17.35
CA GLN A 124 -10.54 -3.26 17.42
C GLN A 124 -11.21 -3.37 16.05
N LEU A 125 -10.61 -2.83 14.99
CA LEU A 125 -11.20 -2.87 13.65
C LEU A 125 -11.28 -4.30 13.11
N ILE A 126 -10.21 -5.08 13.30
CA ILE A 126 -10.17 -6.47 12.85
C ILE A 126 -11.08 -7.34 13.72
N VAL A 127 -11.03 -7.19 15.04
CA VAL A 127 -11.88 -7.93 15.98
C VAL A 127 -13.36 -7.68 15.67
N GLN A 128 -13.75 -6.42 15.43
CA GLN A 128 -15.13 -6.07 15.08
C GLN A 128 -15.57 -6.77 13.80
N ARG A 129 -14.75 -6.75 12.74
CA ARG A 129 -15.06 -7.42 11.46
C ARG A 129 -15.22 -8.93 11.64
N VAL A 130 -14.33 -9.57 12.39
CA VAL A 130 -14.39 -11.00 12.69
C VAL A 130 -15.66 -11.36 13.47
N LEU A 131 -16.14 -10.48 14.37
CA LEU A 131 -17.40 -10.66 15.09
C LEU A 131 -18.65 -10.46 14.22
N THR A 132 -18.54 -9.82 13.05
CA THR A 132 -19.65 -9.73 12.09
C THR A 132 -19.85 -11.02 11.27
N CYS A 133 -18.92 -11.97 11.36
CA CYS A 133 -19.03 -13.26 10.68
C CYS A 133 -20.19 -14.09 11.26
N ARG A 134 -20.81 -14.93 10.40
CA ARG A 134 -22.00 -15.71 10.75
C ARG A 134 -21.80 -16.66 11.93
N ASN A 135 -20.61 -17.23 12.06
CA ASN A 135 -20.23 -18.17 13.12
C ASN A 135 -18.71 -18.23 13.25
N LYS A 136 -18.24 -18.95 14.27
CA LYS A 136 -16.80 -19.14 14.57
C LYS A 136 -16.00 -19.75 13.42
N LEU A 137 -16.57 -20.70 12.68
CA LEU A 137 -15.85 -21.34 11.57
C LEU A 137 -15.62 -20.34 10.43
N GLU A 138 -16.64 -19.55 10.08
CA GLU A 138 -16.51 -18.48 9.09
C GLU A 138 -15.53 -17.39 9.54
N SER A 139 -15.50 -17.08 10.84
CA SER A 139 -14.58 -16.07 11.38
C SER A 139 -13.12 -16.54 11.34
N GLN A 140 -12.86 -17.81 11.68
CA GLN A 140 -11.53 -18.43 11.54
C GLN A 140 -11.09 -18.50 10.08
N LYS A 141 -11.99 -18.89 9.19
CA LYS A 141 -11.74 -18.92 7.75
C LYS A 141 -11.42 -17.52 7.21
N ALA A 142 -12.14 -16.50 7.64
CA ALA A 142 -11.90 -15.11 7.24
C ALA A 142 -10.47 -14.65 7.61
N ILE A 143 -10.01 -14.95 8.83
CA ILE A 143 -8.64 -14.62 9.27
C ILE A 143 -7.59 -15.42 8.48
N SER A 144 -7.81 -16.71 8.21
CA SER A 144 -6.85 -17.49 7.43
C SER A 144 -6.75 -17.02 5.98
N VAL A 145 -7.89 -16.70 5.36
CA VAL A 145 -7.94 -16.19 3.99
C VAL A 145 -7.34 -14.78 3.90
N SER A 146 -7.55 -13.92 4.92
CA SER A 146 -6.93 -12.60 4.94
C SER A 146 -5.40 -12.68 4.96
N GLY A 147 -4.82 -13.64 5.69
CA GLY A 147 -3.37 -13.88 5.67
C GLY A 147 -2.84 -14.18 4.26
N ILE A 148 -3.53 -15.03 3.49
CA ILE A 148 -3.17 -15.33 2.10
C ILE A 148 -3.31 -14.09 1.22
N ALA A 149 -4.40 -13.34 1.38
CA ALA A 149 -4.66 -12.13 0.60
C ALA A 149 -3.58 -11.06 0.85
N VAL A 150 -3.21 -10.84 2.12
CA VAL A 150 -2.15 -9.91 2.52
C VAL A 150 -0.79 -10.33 1.97
N PHE A 151 -0.47 -11.63 2.02
CA PHE A 151 0.76 -12.16 1.42
C PHE A 151 0.83 -11.88 -0.08
N LEU A 152 -0.23 -12.21 -0.83
CA LEU A 152 -0.29 -11.96 -2.27
C LEU A 152 -0.21 -10.47 -2.60
N GLN A 153 -0.88 -9.63 -1.81
CA GLN A 153 -0.82 -8.19 -1.95
C GLN A 153 0.61 -7.67 -1.76
N PHE A 154 1.30 -8.04 -0.67
CA PHE A 154 2.69 -7.66 -0.46
C PHE A 154 3.60 -8.14 -1.58
N PHE A 155 3.42 -9.36 -2.06
CA PHE A 155 4.20 -9.89 -3.19
C PHE A 155 4.03 -9.03 -4.45
N VAL A 156 2.80 -8.66 -4.81
CA VAL A 156 2.54 -7.79 -5.97
C VAL A 156 3.21 -6.43 -5.80
N PHE A 157 3.11 -5.80 -4.63
CA PHE A 157 3.71 -4.49 -4.39
C PHE A 157 5.25 -4.53 -4.30
N LEU A 158 5.85 -5.59 -3.76
CA LEU A 158 7.30 -5.79 -3.77
C LEU A 158 7.80 -5.95 -5.20
N LEU A 159 7.13 -6.78 -6.01
CA LEU A 159 7.47 -6.96 -7.42
C LEU A 159 7.35 -5.65 -8.19
N LEU A 160 6.26 -4.90 -7.96
CA LEU A 160 6.06 -3.59 -8.56
C LEU A 160 7.16 -2.59 -8.15
N GLY A 161 7.63 -2.62 -6.90
CA GLY A 161 8.75 -1.81 -6.44
C GLY A 161 10.04 -2.09 -7.21
N VAL A 162 10.34 -3.37 -7.48
CA VAL A 162 11.49 -3.77 -8.31
C VAL A 162 11.29 -3.34 -9.77
N MET A 163 10.08 -3.47 -10.32
CA MET A 163 9.75 -3.00 -11.67
C MET A 163 9.93 -1.48 -11.80
N LEU A 164 9.46 -0.70 -10.82
CA LEU A 164 9.64 0.76 -10.79
C LEU A 164 11.13 1.13 -10.71
N TYR A 165 11.92 0.38 -9.94
CA TYR A 165 13.36 0.59 -9.86
C TYR A 165 14.03 0.41 -11.23
N ALA A 166 13.69 -0.65 -11.96
CA ALA A 166 14.17 -0.87 -13.33
C ALA A 166 13.66 0.20 -14.32
N TYR A 167 12.39 0.62 -14.19
CA TYR A 167 11.77 1.64 -15.05
C TYR A 167 12.49 2.99 -14.97
N TYR A 168 12.82 3.43 -13.75
CA TYR A 168 13.54 4.69 -13.53
C TYR A 168 15.06 4.55 -13.67
N GLY A 169 15.58 3.41 -14.13
CA GLY A 169 17.01 3.21 -14.34
C GLY A 169 17.84 3.24 -13.05
N GLY A 170 17.23 2.85 -11.93
CA GLY A 170 17.91 2.74 -10.64
C GLY A 170 18.28 4.07 -9.96
N VAL A 171 17.83 5.21 -10.49
CA VAL A 171 18.10 6.54 -9.92
C VAL A 171 17.50 6.68 -8.52
N ASN A 172 18.13 7.51 -7.70
CA ASN A 172 17.63 7.76 -6.36
C ASN A 172 16.37 8.64 -6.38
N TYR A 173 15.52 8.54 -5.36
CA TYR A 173 14.27 9.29 -5.31
C TYR A 173 14.48 10.81 -5.31
N GLN A 174 15.62 11.30 -4.81
CA GLN A 174 15.96 12.73 -4.84
C GLN A 174 16.19 13.23 -6.27
N GLU A 175 16.74 12.41 -7.16
CA GLU A 175 16.95 12.75 -8.57
C GLU A 175 15.61 12.83 -9.32
N LEU A 176 14.62 12.09 -8.85
CA LEU A 176 13.23 12.20 -9.31
C LEU A 176 12.50 13.42 -8.72
N GLY A 177 13.17 14.27 -7.94
CA GLY A 177 12.59 15.44 -7.28
C GLY A 177 11.69 15.08 -6.09
N LEU A 178 11.80 13.87 -5.54
CA LEU A 178 10.99 13.38 -4.44
C LEU A 178 11.72 13.53 -3.11
N THR A 179 10.96 13.72 -2.03
CA THR A 179 11.50 13.80 -0.66
C THR A 179 11.65 12.42 -0.01
N ARG A 180 10.92 11.41 -0.50
CA ARG A 180 10.86 10.04 0.03
C ARG A 180 10.68 9.01 -1.08
N ALA A 181 11.23 7.82 -0.87
CA ALA A 181 11.08 6.68 -1.79
C ALA A 181 9.62 6.27 -1.99
N ASP A 182 8.77 6.38 -0.96
CA ASP A 182 7.33 6.06 -1.05
C ASP A 182 6.58 6.94 -2.07
N GLY A 183 7.17 8.06 -2.51
CA GLY A 183 6.62 8.94 -3.55
C GLY A 183 6.78 8.43 -4.98
N ILE A 184 7.60 7.39 -5.22
CA ILE A 184 7.90 6.90 -6.58
C ILE A 184 6.65 6.34 -7.26
N PHE A 185 5.88 5.51 -6.56
CA PHE A 185 4.67 4.92 -7.15
C PHE A 185 3.56 5.96 -7.40
N PRO A 186 3.24 6.88 -6.46
CA PRO A 186 2.35 8.01 -6.74
C PRO A 186 2.81 8.87 -7.93
N LYS A 187 4.12 9.12 -8.07
CA LYS A 187 4.67 9.85 -9.22
C LYS A 187 4.36 9.11 -10.53
N PHE A 188 4.63 7.81 -10.59
CA PHE A 188 4.31 6.96 -11.75
C PHE A 188 2.80 6.97 -12.07
N ILE A 189 1.93 6.86 -11.06
CA ILE A 189 0.48 6.90 -11.26
C ILE A 189 0.05 8.21 -11.94
N VAL A 190 0.62 9.35 -11.54
CA VAL A 190 0.22 10.67 -12.07
C VAL A 190 0.81 10.94 -13.45
N GLU A 191 2.06 10.52 -13.69
CA GLU A 191 2.80 10.88 -14.90
C GLU A 191 2.61 9.88 -16.05
N GLU A 192 2.45 8.58 -15.74
CA GLU A 192 2.56 7.51 -16.75
C GLU A 192 1.26 6.73 -16.97
N MET A 193 0.35 6.71 -15.99
CA MET A 193 -0.90 5.97 -16.13
C MET A 193 -1.95 6.77 -16.94
N PRO A 194 -2.80 6.09 -17.73
CA PRO A 194 -3.85 6.75 -18.50
C PRO A 194 -4.74 7.66 -17.65
N VAL A 195 -5.13 8.80 -18.23
CA VAL A 195 -6.11 9.71 -17.65
C VAL A 195 -7.41 8.95 -17.35
N GLY A 196 -8.04 9.27 -16.21
CA GLY A 196 -9.18 8.51 -15.69
C GLY A 196 -8.75 7.36 -14.77
N VAL A 197 -7.85 6.48 -15.20
CA VAL A 197 -7.33 5.39 -14.34
C VAL A 197 -6.49 5.96 -13.20
N SER A 198 -5.59 6.89 -13.50
CA SER A 198 -4.81 7.62 -12.49
C SER A 198 -5.72 8.28 -11.44
N GLY A 199 -6.76 8.98 -11.91
CA GLY A 199 -7.74 9.62 -11.04
C GLY A 199 -8.51 8.61 -10.17
N LEU A 200 -8.90 7.47 -10.74
CA LEU A 200 -9.60 6.40 -10.03
C LEU A 200 -8.73 5.79 -8.92
N ILE A 201 -7.46 5.49 -9.21
CA ILE A 201 -6.52 4.93 -8.22
C ILE A 201 -6.27 5.94 -7.10
N VAL A 202 -6.01 7.20 -7.44
CA VAL A 202 -5.81 8.27 -6.45
C VAL A 202 -7.04 8.41 -5.57
N ALA A 203 -8.25 8.42 -6.15
CA ALA A 203 -9.49 8.49 -5.39
C ALA A 203 -9.66 7.29 -4.45
N ALA A 204 -9.34 6.07 -4.90
CA ALA A 204 -9.39 4.87 -4.07
C ALA A 204 -8.36 4.89 -2.94
N LEU A 205 -7.16 5.41 -3.16
CA LEU A 205 -6.14 5.57 -2.12
C LEU A 205 -6.60 6.55 -1.03
N PHE A 206 -7.20 7.68 -1.42
CA PHE A 206 -7.81 8.59 -0.46
C PHE A 206 -8.94 7.89 0.30
N ALA A 207 -9.81 7.15 -0.40
CA ALA A 207 -10.90 6.42 0.24
C ALA A 207 -10.42 5.34 1.21
N ALA A 208 -9.33 4.63 0.89
CA ALA A 208 -8.71 3.66 1.80
C ALA A 208 -8.19 4.32 3.08
N ALA A 209 -7.55 5.49 2.96
CA ALA A 209 -7.14 6.26 4.13
C ALA A 209 -8.34 6.70 5.00
N MET A 210 -9.50 6.99 4.38
CA MET A 210 -10.74 7.27 5.12
C MET A 210 -11.26 6.06 5.89
N SER A 211 -11.18 4.87 5.29
CA SER A 211 -11.65 3.62 5.91
C SER A 211 -10.85 3.26 7.17
N THR A 212 -9.55 3.54 7.21
CA THR A 212 -8.74 3.31 8.42
C THR A 212 -9.12 4.23 9.59
N LEU A 213 -9.73 5.38 9.30
CA LEU A 213 -10.20 6.33 10.30
C LEU A 213 -11.61 6.00 10.84
N SER A 214 -12.41 5.29 10.06
CA SER A 214 -13.81 4.94 10.36
C SER A 214 -13.94 3.65 11.16
#